data_AF-A0A2K6Q9R4-F1
#
_entry.id   AF-A0A2K6Q9R4-F1
#
_cell.length_a   1.000
_cell.length_b   1.000
_cell.length_c   1.000
_cell.angle_alpha   90.00
_cell.angle_beta   90.00
_cell.angle_gamma   90.00
#
_symmetry.space_group_name_H-M   'P 1'
#
loop_
_entity.id
_entity.type
_entity.pdbx_description
1 polymer ?
#
loop_
_entity_poly.entity_id
_entity_poly.type
_entity_poly.pdbx_seq_one_letter_code
_entity_poly.pdbx_strand_id
1 'polypeptide(L)'
;MAETSLLEAGASAASTAAALENLQVEASCSVCLEYLKEPVIIECGHNFCKACITRWWEDLERDFPCPVCRKTSRYRSLRPNRQLGSMVEIAKQLQAVKRKIRDESLCPQHHEALSLFCYEDQEAVCLICAISHTHRAHTVVPLDDATQEYKEKLQKCLEPLEQKLQEITRCKSSEEKKPGELKRLVESRRQQILREFEELHRRLDEEQQVLLSRLEEEEQDILQRLRENAAHLGDKRRDLAHLAAEVEGKCLQSGFEMLKDVKSTLEKCEKVKTMEVTSVSIELEKNFSNFPRQYFALRKILKQLIADVTLDPETAHPNLVLSEDRKSVKFVETRLRDLPDTPRRFTFYPCVLATEGFTSGRHYWEVEVGDKTHWAVGVCRDSVSRKGELTPLPETGYWRVRLWNGDKYAATTTPFTPLHIKVKPKRVGIFLDYEAGTLSFYNVTDRSHIYTFTDTFTEKLWPLFYPGIRAGRKNAAPLTIRPPTDWE
;
A
#
# COMPACT_ATOMS: atom_id res chain seq x y z
N MET A 1 -35.68 20.36 -54.49
CA MET A 1 -34.26 19.94 -54.65
C MET A 1 -34.10 18.44 -54.84
N ALA A 2 -35.08 17.59 -54.50
CA ALA A 2 -34.99 16.14 -54.72
C ALA A 2 -35.34 15.70 -56.17
N GLU A 3 -36.32 16.34 -56.82
CA GLU A 3 -36.72 16.00 -58.20
C GLU A 3 -35.67 16.36 -59.26
N THR A 4 -34.89 17.43 -59.04
CA THR A 4 -33.76 17.81 -59.92
C THR A 4 -32.61 16.80 -59.84
N SER A 5 -32.39 16.16 -58.69
CA SER A 5 -31.31 15.19 -58.48
C SER A 5 -31.54 13.85 -59.19
N LEU A 6 -32.81 13.43 -59.37
CA LEU A 6 -33.16 12.19 -60.07
C LEU A 6 -33.04 12.33 -61.59
N LEU A 7 -33.40 13.50 -62.14
CA LEU A 7 -33.18 13.83 -63.55
C LEU A 7 -31.69 13.97 -63.88
N GLU A 8 -30.89 14.56 -62.98
CA GLU A 8 -29.43 14.65 -63.11
C GLU A 8 -28.73 13.28 -63.03
N ALA A 9 -29.19 12.38 -62.15
CA ALA A 9 -28.66 11.01 -62.05
C ALA A 9 -28.99 10.15 -63.29
N GLY A 10 -30.22 10.27 -63.82
CA GLY A 10 -30.63 9.59 -65.05
C GLY A 10 -29.89 10.07 -66.31
N ALA A 11 -29.65 11.39 -66.41
CA ALA A 11 -28.83 11.97 -67.48
C ALA A 11 -27.35 11.58 -67.37
N SER A 12 -26.81 11.50 -66.14
CA SER A 12 -25.43 11.08 -65.85
C SER A 12 -25.17 9.61 -66.23
N ALA A 13 -26.10 8.70 -65.93
CA ALA A 13 -25.97 7.28 -66.25
C ALA A 13 -25.99 7.01 -67.77
N ALA A 14 -26.89 7.68 -68.51
CA ALA A 14 -26.96 7.59 -69.97
C ALA A 14 -25.71 8.17 -70.65
N SER A 15 -25.20 9.30 -70.15
CA SER A 15 -23.95 9.92 -70.64
C SER A 15 -22.72 9.04 -70.39
N THR A 16 -22.68 8.33 -69.24
CA THR A 16 -21.56 7.44 -68.89
C THR A 16 -21.57 6.16 -69.74
N ALA A 17 -22.76 5.64 -70.07
CA ALA A 17 -22.91 4.48 -70.95
C ALA A 17 -22.41 4.75 -72.37
N ALA A 18 -22.77 5.90 -72.95
CA ALA A 18 -22.31 6.32 -74.28
C ALA A 18 -20.79 6.58 -74.33
N ALA A 19 -20.22 7.15 -73.27
CA ALA A 19 -18.77 7.37 -73.17
C ALA A 19 -17.97 6.04 -73.16
N LEU A 20 -18.51 5.00 -72.51
CA LEU A 20 -17.85 3.70 -72.44
C LEU A 20 -17.93 2.91 -73.77
N GLU A 21 -19.00 3.09 -74.54
CA GLU A 21 -19.12 2.53 -75.90
C GLU A 21 -18.13 3.19 -76.87
N ASN A 22 -17.99 4.51 -76.81
CA ASN A 22 -16.96 5.22 -77.60
C ASN A 22 -15.54 4.78 -77.24
N LEU A 23 -15.25 4.56 -75.94
CA LEU A 23 -13.95 4.05 -75.50
C LEU A 23 -13.66 2.64 -76.02
N GLN A 24 -14.67 1.79 -76.14
CA GLN A 24 -14.51 0.44 -76.71
C GLN A 24 -14.09 0.51 -78.19
N VAL A 25 -14.71 1.40 -78.96
CA VAL A 25 -14.40 1.58 -80.38
C VAL A 25 -12.96 2.06 -80.55
N GLU A 26 -12.54 3.07 -79.80
CA GLU A 26 -11.18 3.64 -79.86
C GLU A 26 -10.08 2.66 -79.38
N ALA A 27 -10.43 1.72 -78.51
CA ALA A 27 -9.53 0.67 -78.02
C ALA A 27 -9.49 -0.58 -78.92
N SER A 28 -10.26 -0.61 -80.01
CA SER A 28 -10.40 -1.76 -80.90
C SER A 28 -9.53 -1.63 -82.15
N CYS A 29 -9.01 -2.76 -82.62
CA CYS A 29 -8.24 -2.84 -83.86
C CYS A 29 -9.19 -2.83 -85.06
N SER A 30 -9.03 -1.89 -85.99
CA SER A 30 -9.90 -1.83 -87.17
C SER A 30 -9.71 -2.97 -88.18
N VAL A 31 -8.75 -3.88 -87.95
CA VAL A 31 -8.49 -5.06 -88.79
C VAL A 31 -9.17 -6.30 -88.24
N CYS A 32 -9.04 -6.60 -86.95
CA CYS A 32 -9.67 -7.78 -86.34
C CYS A 32 -10.95 -7.48 -85.56
N LEU A 33 -11.29 -6.19 -85.38
CA LEU A 33 -12.46 -5.70 -84.63
C LEU A 33 -12.52 -6.14 -83.16
N GLU A 34 -11.40 -6.66 -82.63
CA GLU A 34 -11.21 -6.94 -81.21
C GLU A 34 -10.36 -5.84 -80.55
N TYR A 35 -10.35 -5.80 -79.22
CA TYR A 35 -9.41 -4.98 -78.45
C TYR A 35 -7.97 -5.15 -78.93
N LEU A 36 -7.24 -4.04 -79.04
CA LEU A 36 -5.85 -4.01 -79.50
C LEU A 36 -4.95 -4.90 -78.63
N LYS A 37 -4.35 -5.93 -79.24
CA LYS A 37 -3.34 -6.81 -78.64
C LYS A 37 -1.96 -6.36 -79.12
N GLU A 38 -1.08 -5.99 -78.18
CA GLU A 38 0.22 -5.36 -78.48
C GLU A 38 0.08 -4.19 -79.48
N PRO A 39 -0.61 -3.10 -79.12
CA PRO A 39 -0.86 -2.00 -80.04
C PRO A 39 0.46 -1.40 -80.54
N VAL A 40 0.56 -1.25 -81.86
CA VAL A 40 1.64 -0.56 -82.54
C VAL A 40 1.08 0.62 -83.33
N ILE A 41 1.78 1.75 -83.27
CA ILE A 41 1.50 2.93 -84.07
C ILE A 41 2.38 2.92 -85.33
N ILE A 42 1.76 3.22 -86.47
CA ILE A 42 2.44 3.39 -87.76
C ILE A 42 2.56 4.88 -88.11
N GLU A 43 3.32 5.24 -89.14
CA GLU A 43 3.65 6.65 -89.46
C GLU A 43 2.48 7.61 -89.61
N CYS A 44 1.33 7.14 -90.09
CA CYS A 44 0.14 7.97 -90.22
C CYS A 44 -0.60 8.22 -88.89
N GLY A 45 -0.13 7.63 -87.78
CA GLY A 45 -0.70 7.77 -86.44
C GLY A 45 -1.76 6.73 -86.06
N HIS A 46 -2.20 5.88 -86.99
CA HIS A 46 -3.17 4.82 -86.70
C HIS A 46 -2.52 3.66 -85.91
N ASN A 47 -3.33 3.06 -85.03
CA ASN A 47 -2.89 1.98 -84.13
C ASN A 47 -3.55 0.65 -84.52
N PHE A 48 -2.78 -0.43 -84.50
CA PHE A 48 -3.24 -1.77 -84.85
C PHE A 48 -2.63 -2.80 -83.90
N CYS A 49 -3.22 -4.00 -83.81
CA CYS A 49 -2.52 -5.14 -83.20
C CYS A 49 -1.24 -5.41 -84.00
N LYS A 50 -0.11 -5.63 -83.33
CA LYS A 50 1.16 -5.96 -83.99
C LYS A 50 1.02 -7.10 -85.00
N ALA A 51 0.34 -8.18 -84.62
CA ALA A 51 0.10 -9.31 -85.51
C ALA A 51 -0.76 -8.95 -86.74
N CYS A 52 -1.81 -8.15 -86.54
CA CYS A 52 -2.73 -7.75 -87.62
C CYS A 52 -2.02 -6.92 -88.69
N ILE A 53 -1.25 -5.91 -88.29
CA ILE A 53 -0.55 -5.06 -89.26
C ILE A 53 0.66 -5.78 -89.88
N THR A 54 1.32 -6.68 -89.13
CA THR A 54 2.43 -7.48 -89.67
C THR A 54 1.94 -8.43 -90.75
N ARG A 55 0.80 -9.09 -90.53
CA ARG A 55 0.16 -9.95 -91.54
C ARG A 55 -0.35 -9.15 -92.74
N TRP A 56 -0.91 -7.96 -92.52
CA TRP A 56 -1.35 -7.08 -93.60
C TRP A 56 -0.20 -6.64 -94.52
N TRP A 57 1.02 -6.57 -93.99
CA TRP A 57 2.23 -6.21 -94.73
C TRP A 57 3.09 -7.40 -95.13
N GLU A 58 2.65 -8.65 -94.90
CA GLU A 58 3.48 -9.84 -95.02
C GLU A 58 4.15 -9.94 -96.40
N ASP A 59 3.35 -9.82 -97.48
CA ASP A 59 3.78 -9.96 -98.88
C ASP A 59 4.29 -8.67 -99.53
N LEU A 60 4.51 -7.59 -98.77
CA LEU A 60 4.91 -6.27 -99.30
C LEU A 60 6.40 -5.99 -99.06
N GLU A 61 7.14 -5.60 -100.10
CA GLU A 61 8.59 -5.36 -99.98
C GLU A 61 8.97 -3.87 -99.89
N ARG A 62 8.24 -2.97 -100.56
CA ARG A 62 8.62 -1.54 -100.69
C ARG A 62 7.60 -0.54 -100.15
N ASP A 63 6.32 -0.83 -100.33
CA ASP A 63 5.22 0.09 -100.01
C ASP A 63 4.28 -0.53 -98.97
N PHE A 64 4.14 0.14 -97.82
CA PHE A 64 3.37 -0.33 -96.67
C PHE A 64 2.16 0.58 -96.42
N PRO A 65 0.99 0.31 -97.04
CA PRO A 65 -0.20 1.13 -96.88
C PRO A 65 -0.90 0.89 -95.54
N CYS A 66 -1.40 1.96 -94.94
CA CYS A 66 -2.28 1.88 -93.77
C CYS A 66 -3.65 1.26 -94.14
N PRO A 67 -4.17 0.29 -93.37
CA PRO A 67 -5.51 -0.27 -93.57
C PRO A 67 -6.66 0.75 -93.49
N VAL A 68 -6.46 1.85 -92.76
CA VAL A 68 -7.51 2.86 -92.52
C VAL A 68 -7.44 3.99 -93.54
N CYS A 69 -6.33 4.75 -93.58
CA CYS A 69 -6.23 5.94 -94.42
C CYS A 69 -5.48 5.73 -95.74
N ARG A 70 -4.98 4.52 -96.00
CA ARG A 70 -4.22 4.13 -97.21
C ARG A 70 -2.92 4.91 -97.47
N LYS A 71 -2.48 5.78 -96.55
CA LYS A 71 -1.18 6.45 -96.62
C LYS A 71 -0.06 5.41 -96.56
N THR A 72 0.86 5.46 -97.52
CA THR A 72 1.95 4.49 -97.69
C THR A 72 3.24 4.95 -97.01
N SER A 73 3.86 4.09 -96.22
CA SER A 73 5.24 4.26 -95.74
C SER A 73 6.22 3.45 -96.59
N ARG A 74 7.46 3.95 -96.70
CA ARG A 74 8.58 3.28 -97.38
C ARG A 74 9.32 2.27 -96.49
N TYR A 75 9.03 2.23 -95.20
CA TYR A 75 9.73 1.36 -94.24
C TYR A 75 8.73 0.72 -93.26
N ARG A 76 9.03 -0.51 -92.82
CA ARG A 76 8.23 -1.22 -91.79
C ARG A 76 8.48 -0.63 -90.40
N SER A 77 8.07 0.62 -90.17
CA SER A 77 8.16 1.27 -88.87
C SER A 77 6.93 0.95 -88.01
N LEU A 78 7.05 -0.08 -87.17
CA LEU A 78 6.07 -0.40 -86.14
C LEU A 78 6.62 0.04 -84.78
N ARG A 79 6.01 1.05 -84.17
CA ARG A 79 6.42 1.52 -82.84
C ARG A 79 5.42 0.99 -81.80
N PRO A 80 5.84 0.21 -80.78
CA PRO A 80 4.94 -0.22 -79.71
C PRO A 80 4.35 0.98 -78.96
N ASN A 81 3.03 1.05 -78.86
CA ASN A 81 2.31 2.08 -78.11
C ASN A 81 1.91 1.53 -76.74
N ARG A 82 2.85 1.54 -75.80
CA ARG A 82 2.64 0.99 -74.44
C ARG A 82 1.52 1.72 -73.69
N GLN A 83 1.38 3.03 -73.86
CA GLN A 83 0.33 3.83 -73.22
C GLN A 83 -1.05 3.43 -73.70
N LEU A 84 -1.25 3.27 -75.02
CA LEU A 84 -2.50 2.76 -75.57
C LEU A 84 -2.76 1.32 -75.12
N GLY A 85 -1.72 0.49 -75.01
CA GLY A 85 -1.82 -0.85 -74.42
C GLY A 85 -2.38 -0.81 -73.00
N SER A 86 -1.87 0.08 -72.15
CA SER A 86 -2.42 0.30 -70.80
C SER A 86 -3.87 0.80 -70.83
N MET A 87 -4.22 1.72 -71.72
CA MET A 87 -5.60 2.23 -71.85
C MET A 87 -6.59 1.15 -72.30
N VAL A 88 -6.17 0.26 -73.21
CA VAL A 88 -6.98 -0.89 -73.66
C VAL A 88 -7.26 -1.85 -72.50
N GLU A 89 -6.28 -2.10 -71.62
CA GLU A 89 -6.49 -2.91 -70.43
C GLU A 89 -7.45 -2.25 -69.42
N ILE A 90 -7.35 -0.93 -69.22
CA ILE A 90 -8.31 -0.18 -68.40
C ILE A 90 -9.72 -0.26 -69.00
N ALA A 91 -9.87 -0.11 -70.32
CA ALA A 91 -11.16 -0.23 -71.00
C ALA A 91 -11.77 -1.64 -70.81
N LYS A 92 -10.98 -2.71 -70.93
CA LYS A 92 -11.42 -4.09 -70.63
C LYS A 92 -11.88 -4.25 -69.18
N GLN A 93 -11.15 -3.69 -68.22
CA GLN A 93 -11.52 -3.75 -66.80
C GLN A 93 -12.83 -3.02 -66.52
N LEU A 94 -13.02 -1.83 -67.09
CA LEU A 94 -14.27 -1.07 -66.94
C LEU A 94 -15.47 -1.80 -67.54
N GLN A 95 -15.29 -2.47 -68.68
CA GLN A 95 -16.35 -3.33 -69.25
C GLN A 95 -16.64 -4.56 -68.41
N ALA A 96 -15.62 -5.18 -67.83
CA ALA A 96 -15.80 -6.30 -66.91
C ALA A 96 -16.57 -5.89 -65.66
N VAL A 97 -16.28 -4.70 -65.10
CA VAL A 97 -17.03 -4.12 -63.97
C VAL A 97 -18.49 -3.83 -64.37
N LYS A 98 -18.73 -3.21 -65.53
CA LYS A 98 -20.09 -2.96 -66.03
C LYS A 98 -20.88 -4.26 -66.21
N ARG A 99 -20.25 -5.29 -66.77
CA ARG A 99 -20.88 -6.61 -66.94
C ARG A 99 -21.17 -7.26 -65.61
N LYS A 100 -20.26 -7.17 -64.63
CA LYS A 100 -20.45 -7.72 -63.28
C LYS A 100 -21.62 -7.06 -62.55
N ILE A 101 -21.73 -5.73 -62.59
CA ILE A 101 -22.84 -4.98 -61.99
C ILE A 101 -24.18 -5.34 -62.66
N ARG A 102 -24.18 -5.55 -63.98
CA ARG A 102 -25.36 -6.00 -64.71
C ARG A 102 -25.76 -7.43 -64.36
N ASP A 103 -24.80 -8.35 -64.26
CA ASP A 103 -25.08 -9.76 -63.93
C ASP A 103 -25.57 -9.91 -62.48
N GLU A 104 -25.09 -9.07 -61.54
CA GLU A 104 -25.53 -9.05 -60.13
C GLU A 104 -26.92 -8.41 -59.92
N SER A 105 -27.42 -7.64 -60.87
CA SER A 105 -28.77 -7.01 -60.82
C SER A 105 -29.86 -7.86 -61.49
N LEU A 106 -29.51 -9.08 -61.92
CA LEU A 106 -30.40 -10.00 -62.61
C LEU A 106 -30.67 -11.27 -61.81
N CYS A 107 -31.92 -11.72 -61.94
CA CYS A 107 -32.42 -13.08 -61.77
C CYS A 107 -31.42 -14.20 -62.11
N PRO A 108 -30.75 -14.92 -61.19
CA PRO A 108 -29.93 -16.06 -61.60
C PRO A 108 -30.75 -17.17 -62.29
N GLN A 109 -32.03 -17.32 -61.92
CA GLN A 109 -32.94 -18.31 -62.49
C GLN A 109 -33.61 -17.80 -63.78
N HIS A 110 -34.09 -16.55 -63.77
CA HIS A 110 -34.98 -16.03 -64.82
C HIS A 110 -34.34 -15.00 -65.73
N HIS A 111 -33.12 -14.54 -65.42
CA HIS A 111 -32.39 -13.50 -66.14
C HIS A 111 -33.16 -12.16 -66.28
N GLU A 112 -34.11 -11.93 -65.36
CA GLU A 112 -34.93 -10.72 -65.26
C GLU A 112 -34.43 -9.77 -64.17
N ALA A 113 -34.73 -8.47 -64.28
CA ALA A 113 -34.30 -7.48 -63.29
C ALA A 113 -34.81 -7.80 -61.87
N LEU A 114 -33.91 -7.71 -60.89
CA LEU A 114 -34.22 -7.79 -59.47
C LEU A 114 -34.85 -6.46 -59.01
N SER A 115 -36.16 -6.33 -59.19
CA SER A 115 -36.90 -5.10 -58.91
C SER A 115 -37.80 -5.17 -57.67
N LEU A 116 -37.86 -6.32 -57.00
CA LEU A 116 -38.68 -6.55 -55.82
C LEU A 116 -37.81 -7.02 -54.65
N PHE A 117 -38.31 -6.90 -53.42
CA PHE A 117 -37.65 -7.37 -52.19
C PHE A 117 -38.60 -8.25 -51.38
N CYS A 118 -38.09 -9.40 -50.92
CA CYS A 118 -38.80 -10.32 -50.04
C CYS A 118 -38.36 -10.07 -48.58
N TYR A 119 -39.27 -9.72 -47.68
CA TYR A 119 -38.92 -9.43 -46.28
C TYR A 119 -38.51 -10.67 -45.49
N GLU A 120 -39.16 -11.81 -45.76
CA GLU A 120 -38.94 -13.06 -45.05
C GLU A 120 -37.56 -13.66 -45.39
N ASP A 121 -37.19 -13.63 -46.67
CA ASP A 121 -35.92 -14.19 -47.16
C ASP A 121 -34.76 -13.16 -47.18
N GLN A 122 -35.07 -11.87 -46.98
CA GLN A 122 -34.13 -10.74 -47.00
C GLN A 122 -33.29 -10.64 -48.28
N GLU A 123 -33.91 -10.90 -49.42
CA GLU A 123 -33.23 -10.89 -50.72
C GLU A 123 -34.04 -10.13 -51.79
N ALA A 124 -33.32 -9.60 -52.78
CA ALA A 124 -33.93 -9.02 -53.96
C ALA A 124 -34.37 -10.13 -54.92
N VAL A 125 -35.59 -10.04 -55.43
CA VAL A 125 -36.22 -11.04 -56.31
C VAL A 125 -36.78 -10.37 -57.58
N CYS A 126 -36.92 -11.14 -58.66
CA CYS A 126 -37.59 -10.67 -59.88
C CYS A 126 -39.10 -10.95 -59.83
N LEU A 127 -39.88 -10.35 -60.74
CA LEU A 127 -41.35 -10.52 -60.80
C LEU A 127 -41.77 -11.99 -60.94
N ILE A 128 -41.01 -12.80 -61.68
CA ILE A 128 -41.31 -14.23 -61.88
C ILE A 128 -41.12 -15.01 -60.58
N CYS A 129 -40.07 -14.70 -59.81
CA CYS A 129 -39.86 -15.29 -58.47
C CYS A 129 -40.98 -14.91 -57.49
N ALA A 130 -41.48 -13.68 -57.56
CA ALA A 130 -42.55 -13.23 -56.66
C ALA A 130 -43.88 -13.98 -56.87
N ILE A 131 -44.20 -14.33 -58.12
CA ILE A 131 -45.45 -15.05 -58.47
C ILE A 131 -45.30 -16.57 -58.48
N SER A 132 -44.06 -17.09 -58.56
CA SER A 132 -43.79 -18.52 -58.47
C SER A 132 -44.13 -19.04 -57.07
N HIS A 133 -44.36 -20.35 -56.95
CA HIS A 133 -44.67 -20.97 -55.66
C HIS A 133 -43.62 -20.74 -54.56
N THR A 134 -42.40 -20.28 -54.89
CA THR A 134 -41.31 -20.10 -53.90
C THR A 134 -41.49 -18.87 -53.03
N HIS A 135 -42.00 -17.74 -53.56
CA HIS A 135 -42.27 -16.52 -52.76
C HIS A 135 -43.74 -16.09 -52.78
N ARG A 136 -44.64 -16.89 -53.37
CA ARG A 136 -46.08 -16.58 -53.49
C ARG A 136 -46.78 -16.25 -52.17
N ALA A 137 -46.29 -16.81 -51.06
CA ALA A 137 -46.84 -16.58 -49.73
C ALA A 137 -46.06 -15.54 -48.90
N HIS A 138 -44.97 -15.00 -49.44
CA HIS A 138 -44.11 -14.03 -48.76
C HIS A 138 -44.54 -12.60 -49.07
N THR A 139 -44.16 -11.68 -48.20
CA THR A 139 -44.43 -10.26 -48.37
C THR A 139 -43.38 -9.69 -49.31
N VAL A 140 -43.77 -9.48 -50.56
CA VAL A 140 -42.91 -8.94 -51.60
C VAL A 140 -43.36 -7.52 -51.96
N VAL A 141 -42.43 -6.58 -51.90
CA VAL A 141 -42.66 -5.16 -52.23
C VAL A 141 -41.69 -4.68 -53.30
N PRO A 142 -41.94 -3.54 -53.98
CA PRO A 142 -40.94 -2.90 -54.82
C PRO A 142 -39.63 -2.69 -54.06
N LEU A 143 -38.51 -2.97 -54.72
CA LEU A 143 -37.18 -2.86 -54.12
C LEU A 143 -36.89 -1.43 -53.63
N ASP A 144 -37.37 -0.43 -54.35
CA ASP A 144 -37.21 0.98 -53.98
C ASP A 144 -37.94 1.31 -52.66
N ASP A 145 -39.13 0.74 -52.45
CA ASP A 145 -39.93 0.94 -51.22
C ASP A 145 -39.22 0.30 -50.02
N ALA A 146 -38.78 -0.95 -50.15
CA ALA A 146 -37.99 -1.62 -49.12
C ALA A 146 -36.66 -0.89 -48.85
N THR A 147 -35.99 -0.43 -49.90
CA THR A 147 -34.73 0.34 -49.77
C THR A 147 -34.96 1.61 -48.98
N GLN A 148 -36.03 2.35 -49.25
CA GLN A 148 -36.34 3.57 -48.52
C GLN A 148 -36.67 3.27 -47.05
N GLU A 149 -37.45 2.23 -46.78
CA GLU A 149 -37.77 1.82 -45.40
C GLU A 149 -36.52 1.42 -44.61
N TYR A 150 -35.66 0.56 -45.17
CA TYR A 150 -34.42 0.15 -44.50
C TYR A 150 -33.44 1.30 -44.37
N LYS A 151 -33.39 2.23 -45.33
CA LYS A 151 -32.60 3.46 -45.23
C LYS A 151 -33.04 4.30 -44.03
N GLU A 152 -34.34 4.47 -43.82
CA GLU A 152 -34.87 5.19 -42.65
C GLU A 152 -34.58 4.44 -41.34
N LYS A 153 -34.74 3.11 -41.32
CA LYS A 153 -34.38 2.28 -40.16
C LYS A 153 -32.89 2.42 -39.80
N LEU A 154 -32.01 2.35 -40.79
CA LEU A 154 -30.57 2.52 -40.61
C LEU A 154 -30.20 3.94 -40.17
N GLN A 155 -30.86 4.96 -40.73
CA GLN A 155 -30.68 6.35 -40.29
C GLN A 155 -31.08 6.55 -38.82
N LYS A 156 -32.19 5.95 -38.37
CA LYS A 156 -32.59 5.98 -36.95
C LYS A 156 -31.58 5.30 -36.03
N CYS A 157 -30.81 4.32 -36.53
CA CYS A 157 -29.74 3.68 -35.76
C CYS A 157 -28.48 4.54 -35.64
N LEU A 158 -28.28 5.56 -36.48
CA LEU A 158 -27.07 6.39 -36.44
C LEU A 158 -26.96 7.21 -35.16
N GLU A 159 -28.05 7.86 -34.73
CA GLU A 159 -28.02 8.73 -33.56
C GLU A 159 -27.62 7.99 -32.25
N PRO A 160 -28.20 6.81 -31.92
CA PRO A 160 -27.74 6.04 -30.76
C PRO A 160 -26.28 5.59 -30.87
N LEU A 161 -25.80 5.25 -32.07
CA LEU A 161 -24.42 4.83 -32.29
C LEU A 161 -23.45 6.00 -32.09
N GLU A 162 -23.76 7.17 -32.61
CA GLU A 162 -22.98 8.40 -32.40
C GLU A 162 -22.93 8.80 -30.92
N GLN A 163 -24.06 8.73 -30.22
CA GLN A 163 -24.12 8.96 -28.77
C GLN A 163 -23.23 7.98 -28.00
N LYS A 164 -23.26 6.69 -28.36
CA LYS A 164 -22.40 5.67 -27.73
C LYS A 164 -20.93 5.88 -28.03
N LEU A 165 -20.57 6.28 -29.25
CA LEU A 165 -19.20 6.65 -29.59
C LEU A 165 -18.71 7.83 -28.73
N GLN A 166 -19.53 8.87 -28.57
CA GLN A 166 -19.19 10.02 -27.74
C GLN A 166 -19.03 9.63 -26.26
N GLU A 167 -19.91 8.78 -25.74
CA GLU A 167 -19.82 8.25 -24.37
C GLU A 167 -18.51 7.49 -24.16
N ILE A 168 -18.14 6.61 -25.09
CA ILE A 168 -16.89 5.84 -25.05
C ILE A 168 -15.68 6.78 -25.13
N THR A 169 -15.68 7.77 -26.02
CA THR A 169 -14.59 8.74 -26.13
C THR A 169 -14.40 9.53 -24.82
N ARG A 170 -15.50 9.99 -24.20
CA ARG A 170 -15.45 10.67 -22.90
C ARG A 170 -14.88 9.76 -21.82
N CYS A 171 -15.37 8.52 -21.73
CA CYS A 171 -14.90 7.53 -20.77
C CYS A 171 -13.40 7.24 -20.96
N LYS A 172 -12.97 6.95 -22.19
CA LYS A 172 -11.56 6.74 -22.56
C LYS A 172 -10.67 7.91 -22.12
N SER A 173 -11.09 9.14 -22.42
CA SER A 173 -10.33 10.34 -22.03
C SER A 173 -10.22 10.52 -20.50
N SER A 174 -11.22 10.05 -19.75
CA SER A 174 -11.19 10.05 -18.28
C SER A 174 -10.27 8.95 -17.75
N GLU A 175 -10.33 7.74 -18.32
CA GLU A 175 -9.46 6.63 -17.94
C GLU A 175 -7.98 6.94 -18.24
N GLU A 176 -7.67 7.58 -19.37
CA GLU A 176 -6.30 7.97 -19.74
C GLU A 176 -5.67 9.00 -18.78
N LYS A 177 -6.48 9.75 -18.02
CA LYS A 177 -6.01 10.69 -16.99
C LYS A 177 -5.69 10.01 -15.66
N LYS A 178 -6.39 8.91 -15.32
CA LYS A 178 -6.25 8.23 -14.02
C LYS A 178 -4.82 7.77 -13.69
N PRO A 179 -3.99 7.27 -14.64
CA PRO A 179 -2.60 6.93 -14.33
C PRO A 179 -1.79 8.12 -13.81
N GLY A 180 -2.01 9.32 -14.35
CA GLY A 180 -1.34 10.54 -13.89
C GLY A 180 -1.81 10.98 -12.49
N GLU A 181 -3.10 10.83 -12.20
CA GLU A 181 -3.66 11.06 -10.86
C GLU A 181 -3.12 10.06 -9.84
N LEU A 182 -3.11 8.78 -10.18
CA LEU A 182 -2.55 7.72 -9.33
C LEU A 182 -1.06 7.97 -9.07
N LYS A 183 -0.28 8.33 -10.09
CA LYS A 183 1.14 8.64 -9.93
C LYS A 183 1.38 9.80 -8.97
N ARG A 184 0.57 10.86 -9.05
CA ARG A 184 0.63 11.99 -8.10
C ARG A 184 0.24 11.57 -6.68
N LEU A 185 -0.81 10.76 -6.53
CA LEU A 185 -1.26 10.26 -5.23
C LEU A 185 -0.20 9.38 -4.57
N VAL A 186 0.37 8.44 -5.33
CA VAL A 186 1.45 7.56 -4.87
C VAL A 186 2.68 8.35 -4.46
N GLU A 187 3.08 9.36 -5.25
CA GLU A 187 4.23 10.20 -4.92
C GLU A 187 3.97 11.04 -3.66
N SER A 188 2.78 11.63 -3.53
CA SER A 188 2.39 12.34 -2.31
C SER A 188 2.45 11.43 -1.08
N ARG A 189 1.95 10.19 -1.20
CA ARG A 189 1.99 9.21 -0.10
C ARG A 189 3.41 8.75 0.20
N ARG A 190 4.25 8.53 -0.81
CA ARG A 190 5.67 8.21 -0.66
C ARG A 190 6.39 9.31 0.11
N GLN A 191 6.19 10.56 -0.28
CA GLN A 191 6.80 11.70 0.41
C GLN A 191 6.28 11.85 1.85
N GLN A 192 5.00 11.56 2.10
CA GLN A 192 4.46 11.54 3.45
C GLN A 192 5.17 10.48 4.31
N ILE A 193 5.32 9.26 3.81
CA ILE A 193 6.03 8.18 4.51
C ILE A 193 7.47 8.62 4.82
N LEU A 194 8.20 9.15 3.82
CA LEU A 194 9.58 9.61 4.04
C LEU A 194 9.67 10.69 5.13
N ARG A 195 8.80 11.70 5.10
CA ARG A 195 8.76 12.75 6.13
C ARG A 195 8.46 12.20 7.53
N GLU A 196 7.53 11.26 7.63
CA GLU A 196 7.19 10.62 8.92
C GLU A 196 8.40 9.86 9.51
N PHE A 197 9.19 9.19 8.67
CA PHE A 197 10.40 8.49 9.07
C PHE A 197 11.57 9.44 9.38
N GLU A 198 11.78 10.50 8.59
CA GLU A 198 12.78 11.53 8.88
C GLU A 198 12.54 12.16 10.25
N GLU A 199 11.29 12.48 10.55
CA GLU A 199 10.87 13.03 11.83
C GLU A 199 11.01 12.01 12.99
N LEU A 200 10.93 10.70 12.71
CA LEU A 200 11.26 9.66 13.68
C LEU A 200 12.77 9.60 13.94
N HIS A 201 13.59 9.56 12.88
CA HIS A 201 15.05 9.55 12.99
C HIS A 201 15.56 10.76 13.76
N ARG A 202 15.13 11.97 13.41
CA ARG A 202 15.52 13.21 14.10
C ARG A 202 15.30 13.13 15.61
N ARG A 203 14.15 12.61 16.05
CA ARG A 203 13.87 12.48 17.48
C ARG A 203 14.65 11.38 18.16
N LEU A 204 14.90 10.27 17.48
CA LEU A 204 15.77 9.22 18.01
C LEU A 204 17.20 9.76 18.20
N ASP A 205 17.68 10.57 17.26
CA ASP A 205 18.97 11.24 17.38
C ASP A 205 18.98 12.23 18.55
N GLU A 206 17.94 13.07 18.70
CA GLU A 206 17.80 13.99 19.84
C GLU A 206 17.82 13.27 21.18
N GLU A 207 17.06 12.18 21.33
CA GLU A 207 17.04 11.36 22.55
C GLU A 207 18.40 10.70 22.80
N GLN A 208 19.06 10.20 21.75
CA GLN A 208 20.41 9.67 21.87
C GLN A 208 21.37 10.74 22.40
N GLN A 209 21.30 11.97 21.88
CA GLN A 209 22.14 13.07 22.36
C GLN A 209 21.87 13.40 23.82
N VAL A 210 20.61 13.46 24.26
CA VAL A 210 20.25 13.71 25.66
C VAL A 210 20.85 12.64 26.60
N LEU A 211 20.79 11.37 26.21
CA LEU A 211 21.36 10.29 27.02
C LEU A 211 22.89 10.37 27.09
N LEU A 212 23.55 10.69 25.98
CA LEU A 212 24.99 10.89 25.95
C LEU A 212 25.41 12.08 26.81
N SER A 213 24.73 13.23 26.71
CA SER A 213 25.00 14.39 27.55
C SER A 213 24.83 14.10 29.04
N ARG A 214 23.78 13.35 29.43
CA ARG A 214 23.59 12.97 30.84
C ARG A 214 24.70 12.03 31.33
N LEU A 215 25.18 11.13 30.49
CA LEU A 215 26.30 10.25 30.84
C LEU A 215 27.60 11.05 31.00
N GLU A 216 27.84 12.04 30.14
CA GLU A 216 28.98 12.96 30.26
C GLU A 216 28.90 13.80 31.54
N GLU A 217 27.71 14.30 31.91
CA GLU A 217 27.50 15.01 33.17
C GLU A 217 27.80 14.13 34.40
N GLU A 218 27.34 12.87 34.38
CA GLU A 218 27.61 11.92 35.46
C GLU A 218 29.09 11.56 35.56
N GLU A 219 29.76 11.35 34.43
CA GLU A 219 31.22 11.16 34.39
C GLU A 219 31.95 12.36 35.01
N GLN A 220 31.54 13.58 34.66
CA GLN A 220 32.15 14.80 35.19
C GLN A 220 31.95 14.95 36.70
N ASP A 221 30.77 14.64 37.24
CA ASP A 221 30.50 14.67 38.69
C ASP A 221 31.39 13.67 39.43
N ILE A 222 31.46 12.42 38.97
CA ILE A 222 32.27 11.37 39.60
C ILE A 222 33.76 11.76 39.55
N LEU A 223 34.25 12.24 38.40
CA LEU A 223 35.63 12.70 38.27
C LEU A 223 35.94 13.87 39.21
N GLN A 224 35.02 14.83 39.37
CA GLN A 224 35.20 15.95 40.27
C GLN A 224 35.30 15.49 41.73
N ARG A 225 34.39 14.62 42.17
CA ARG A 225 34.40 14.03 43.52
C ARG A 225 35.67 13.22 43.78
N LEU A 226 36.18 12.48 42.79
CA LEU A 226 37.44 11.75 42.88
C LEU A 226 38.63 12.70 43.05
N ARG A 227 38.69 13.81 42.30
CA ARG A 227 39.75 14.82 42.42
C ARG A 227 39.77 15.48 43.79
N GLU A 228 38.60 15.89 44.28
CA GLU A 228 38.45 16.50 45.60
C GLU A 228 38.88 15.54 46.71
N ASN A 229 38.45 14.27 46.63
CA ASN A 229 38.88 13.26 47.60
C ASN A 229 40.38 13.00 47.54
N ALA A 230 40.99 12.94 46.34
CA ALA A 230 42.43 12.76 46.19
C ALA A 230 43.23 13.93 46.78
N ALA A 231 42.77 15.17 46.59
CA ALA A 231 43.39 16.36 47.20
C ALA A 231 43.30 16.30 48.72
N HIS A 232 42.12 16.02 49.26
CA HIS A 232 41.88 15.90 50.70
C HIS A 232 42.72 14.78 51.34
N LEU A 233 42.84 13.62 50.69
CA LEU A 233 43.73 12.53 51.14
C LEU A 233 45.21 12.95 51.06
N GLY A 234 45.57 13.70 50.03
CA GLY A 234 46.91 14.28 49.87
C GLY A 234 47.28 15.23 51.02
N ASP A 235 46.32 16.02 51.50
CA ASP A 235 46.48 16.96 52.63
C ASP A 235 46.61 16.19 53.94
N LYS A 236 45.69 15.26 54.22
CA LYS A 236 45.76 14.37 55.39
C LYS A 236 47.10 13.62 55.46
N ARG A 237 47.60 13.14 54.32
CA ARG A 237 48.91 12.47 54.25
C ARG A 237 50.05 13.41 54.65
N ARG A 238 50.02 14.68 54.24
CA ARG A 238 51.06 15.66 54.61
C ARG A 238 51.03 15.95 56.11
N ASP A 239 49.84 16.11 56.68
CA ASP A 239 49.68 16.36 58.12
C ASP A 239 50.19 15.16 58.95
N LEU A 240 49.87 13.94 58.53
CA LEU A 240 50.37 12.72 59.16
C LEU A 240 51.89 12.57 59.02
N ALA A 241 52.46 12.88 57.85
CA ALA A 241 53.90 12.85 57.65
C ALA A 241 54.63 13.87 58.54
N HIS A 242 54.07 15.08 58.69
CA HIS A 242 54.59 16.09 59.60
C HIS A 242 54.53 15.61 61.06
N LEU A 243 53.40 15.05 61.49
CA LEU A 243 53.26 14.51 62.85
C LEU A 243 54.22 13.34 63.10
N ALA A 244 54.43 12.46 62.12
CA ALA A 244 55.41 11.38 62.21
C ALA A 244 56.84 11.93 62.40
N ALA A 245 57.23 12.93 61.61
CA ALA A 245 58.52 13.60 61.74
C ALA A 245 58.68 14.34 63.09
N GLU A 246 57.61 14.97 63.60
CA GLU A 246 57.59 15.59 64.94
C GLU A 246 57.87 14.56 66.03
N VAL A 247 57.22 13.38 65.96
CA VAL A 247 57.40 12.27 66.90
C VAL A 247 58.81 11.69 66.80
N GLU A 248 59.29 11.39 65.59
CA GLU A 248 60.65 10.88 65.36
C GLU A 248 61.71 11.85 65.89
N GLY A 249 61.55 13.14 65.61
CA GLY A 249 62.44 14.19 66.10
C GLY A 249 62.48 14.26 67.62
N LYS A 250 61.33 14.18 68.29
CA LYS A 250 61.25 14.12 69.77
C LYS A 250 61.94 12.88 70.34
N CYS A 251 61.81 11.72 69.72
CA CYS A 251 62.47 10.48 70.17
C CYS A 251 64.01 10.56 70.15
N LEU A 252 64.59 11.46 69.34
CA LEU A 252 66.04 11.68 69.25
C LEU A 252 66.57 12.75 70.21
N GLN A 253 65.70 13.47 70.92
CA GLN A 253 66.09 14.54 71.85
C GLN A 253 66.53 14.00 73.22
N SER A 254 67.26 14.82 73.97
CA SER A 254 67.63 14.52 75.36
C SER A 254 66.39 14.53 76.26
N GLY A 255 66.42 13.78 77.37
CA GLY A 255 65.21 13.45 78.16
C GLY A 255 64.35 14.64 78.60
N PHE A 256 64.96 15.78 78.95
CA PHE A 256 64.20 16.99 79.31
C PHE A 256 63.48 17.61 78.10
N GLU A 257 64.18 17.78 76.97
CA GLU A 257 63.62 18.37 75.74
C GLU A 257 62.54 17.48 75.12
N MET A 258 62.73 16.15 75.16
CA MET A 258 61.73 15.18 74.69
C MET A 258 60.41 15.30 75.46
N LEU A 259 60.47 15.45 76.80
CA LEU A 259 59.29 15.49 77.67
C LEU A 259 58.50 16.81 77.56
N LYS A 260 59.09 17.86 76.99
CA LYS A 260 58.42 19.14 76.77
C LYS A 260 57.26 18.96 75.80
N ASP A 261 56.05 19.35 76.21
CA ASP A 261 54.80 19.25 75.42
C ASP A 261 54.44 17.84 74.91
N VAL A 262 55.07 16.77 75.44
CA VAL A 262 54.88 15.38 74.97
C VAL A 262 53.42 14.92 75.04
N LYS A 263 52.69 15.40 76.04
CA LYS A 263 51.26 15.10 76.22
C LYS A 263 50.42 15.62 75.05
N SER A 264 50.74 16.80 74.53
CA SER A 264 50.06 17.39 73.37
C SER A 264 50.33 16.59 72.09
N THR A 265 51.58 16.17 71.86
CA THR A 265 51.94 15.31 70.72
C THR A 265 51.24 13.95 70.82
N LEU A 266 51.19 13.33 72.00
CA LEU A 266 50.46 12.07 72.23
C LEU A 266 48.95 12.22 71.99
N GLU A 267 48.33 13.31 72.44
CA GLU A 267 46.92 13.61 72.18
C GLU A 267 46.62 13.75 70.67
N LYS A 268 47.55 14.31 69.88
CA LYS A 268 47.44 14.35 68.42
C LYS A 268 47.54 12.94 67.81
N CYS A 269 48.45 12.08 68.29
CA CYS A 269 48.59 10.71 67.82
C CYS A 269 47.36 9.83 68.14
N GLU A 270 46.75 9.99 69.31
CA GLU A 270 45.52 9.26 69.66
C GLU A 270 44.34 9.66 68.76
N LYS A 271 44.25 10.94 68.36
CA LYS A 271 43.22 11.41 67.40
C LYS A 271 43.37 10.77 66.02
N VAL A 272 44.59 10.41 65.60
CA VAL A 272 44.82 9.73 64.31
C VAL A 272 44.27 8.31 64.32
N LYS A 273 44.31 7.58 65.45
CA LYS A 273 43.82 6.20 65.55
C LYS A 273 42.31 6.05 65.31
N THR A 274 41.56 7.14 65.43
CA THR A 274 40.11 7.20 65.20
C THR A 274 39.74 7.88 63.89
N MET A 275 40.72 8.26 63.06
CA MET A 275 40.48 8.94 61.80
C MET A 275 39.98 7.97 60.72
N GLU A 276 38.82 8.26 60.14
CA GLU A 276 38.30 7.50 59.00
C GLU A 276 38.87 8.01 57.66
N VAL A 277 39.12 7.06 56.77
CA VAL A 277 39.55 7.29 55.38
C VAL A 277 38.41 6.85 54.47
N THR A 278 37.80 7.82 53.79
CA THR A 278 36.68 7.59 52.89
C THR A 278 37.16 7.39 51.45
N SER A 279 36.65 6.34 50.80
CA SER A 279 36.81 6.12 49.36
C SER A 279 35.55 6.59 48.63
N VAL A 280 35.74 7.15 47.43
CA VAL A 280 34.65 7.55 46.55
C VAL A 280 34.32 6.39 45.61
N SER A 281 33.03 6.04 45.51
CA SER A 281 32.56 5.01 44.58
C SER A 281 32.53 5.53 43.14
N ILE A 282 32.75 4.62 42.18
CA ILE A 282 32.71 4.88 40.73
C ILE A 282 31.50 4.22 40.06
N GLU A 283 30.47 3.87 40.83
CA GLU A 283 29.26 3.25 40.29
C GLU A 283 28.43 4.27 39.50
N LEU A 284 28.30 4.02 38.19
CA LEU A 284 27.34 4.73 37.33
C LEU A 284 25.90 4.35 37.71
N GLU A 285 24.98 5.29 37.56
CA GLU A 285 23.55 5.07 37.64
C GLU A 285 23.17 3.99 36.62
N LYS A 286 22.70 2.84 37.13
CA LYS A 286 22.21 1.71 36.31
C LYS A 286 20.96 2.04 35.45
N ASN A 287 20.57 3.31 35.40
CA ASN A 287 19.36 3.81 34.73
C ASN A 287 19.46 3.70 33.20
N PHE A 288 20.66 3.64 32.64
CA PHE A 288 20.86 3.57 31.18
C PHE A 288 20.85 2.15 30.61
N SER A 289 21.22 1.15 31.41
CA SER A 289 21.50 -0.22 30.92
C SER A 289 20.26 -1.09 30.79
N ASN A 290 19.15 -0.70 31.43
CA ASN A 290 17.98 -1.56 31.61
C ASN A 290 16.73 -1.08 30.86
N PHE A 291 16.79 0.00 30.08
CA PHE A 291 15.66 0.33 29.22
C PHE A 291 15.76 -0.44 27.91
N PRO A 292 14.82 -1.33 27.56
CA PRO A 292 14.89 -2.02 26.29
C PRO A 292 14.89 -1.00 25.16
N ARG A 293 15.79 -1.20 24.20
CA ARG A 293 15.88 -0.45 22.93
C ARG A 293 14.53 -0.30 22.22
N GLN A 294 13.63 -1.25 22.50
CA GLN A 294 12.24 -1.24 22.06
C GLN A 294 11.49 -0.01 22.57
N TYR A 295 11.74 0.51 23.78
CA TYR A 295 11.04 1.68 24.35
C TYR A 295 11.27 2.97 23.56
N PHE A 296 12.48 3.21 23.03
CA PHE A 296 12.78 4.39 22.22
C PHE A 296 12.05 4.35 20.86
N ALA A 297 11.95 3.18 20.24
CA ALA A 297 11.12 2.96 19.05
C ALA A 297 9.62 2.96 19.39
N LEU A 298 9.25 2.40 20.55
CA LEU A 298 7.89 2.36 21.08
C LEU A 298 7.37 3.76 21.35
N ARG A 299 8.13 4.72 21.90
CA ARG A 299 7.64 6.07 22.27
C ARG A 299 6.88 6.81 21.15
N LYS A 300 7.18 6.56 19.88
CA LYS A 300 6.43 7.11 18.73
C LYS A 300 5.51 6.11 18.02
N ILE A 301 5.89 4.83 17.92
CA ILE A 301 5.00 3.78 17.38
C ILE A 301 3.80 3.55 18.33
N LEU A 302 3.95 3.86 19.62
CA LEU A 302 2.95 3.70 20.68
C LEU A 302 1.69 4.52 20.45
N LYS A 303 1.71 5.66 19.75
CA LYS A 303 0.43 6.30 19.38
C LYS A 303 -0.48 5.37 18.58
N GLN A 304 0.07 4.35 17.90
CA GLN A 304 -0.67 3.30 17.20
C GLN A 304 -0.82 2.00 18.02
N LEU A 305 -0.07 1.81 19.11
CA LEU A 305 -0.08 0.58 19.95
C LEU A 305 -0.65 0.81 21.36
N ILE A 306 -1.07 2.04 21.69
CA ILE A 306 -1.80 2.35 22.91
C ILE A 306 -3.16 1.69 22.79
N ALA A 307 -3.34 0.62 23.55
CA ALA A 307 -4.65 0.07 23.74
C ALA A 307 -5.44 1.02 24.66
N ASP A 308 -6.65 1.41 24.25
CA ASP A 308 -7.57 2.12 25.13
C ASP A 308 -8.16 1.15 26.17
N VAL A 309 -7.34 0.73 27.12
CA VAL A 309 -7.72 -0.31 28.09
C VAL A 309 -8.76 0.25 29.05
N THR A 310 -9.96 -0.34 29.06
CA THR A 310 -11.03 -0.08 30.02
C THR A 310 -11.33 -1.35 30.80
N LEU A 311 -11.84 -1.23 32.02
CA LEU A 311 -12.13 -2.37 32.90
C LEU A 311 -13.51 -2.97 32.61
N ASP A 312 -13.62 -4.30 32.57
CA ASP A 312 -14.88 -5.02 32.30
C ASP A 312 -15.65 -5.32 33.60
N PRO A 313 -16.80 -4.67 33.86
CA PRO A 313 -17.61 -4.89 35.05
C PRO A 313 -18.16 -6.33 35.18
N GLU A 314 -18.31 -7.05 34.07
CA GLU A 314 -18.83 -8.42 34.09
C GLU A 314 -17.80 -9.42 34.64
N THR A 315 -16.52 -9.05 34.61
CA THR A 315 -15.44 -9.87 35.16
C THR A 315 -15.11 -9.51 36.61
N ALA A 316 -15.44 -8.28 37.02
CA ALA A 316 -15.03 -7.72 38.30
C ALA A 316 -15.60 -8.50 39.49
N HIS A 317 -14.73 -8.80 40.45
CA HIS A 317 -15.12 -9.40 41.71
C HIS A 317 -16.12 -8.52 42.49
N PRO A 318 -17.11 -9.09 43.22
CA PRO A 318 -18.17 -8.33 43.89
C PRO A 318 -17.70 -7.25 44.89
N ASN A 319 -16.52 -7.40 45.46
CA ASN A 319 -15.88 -6.44 46.36
C ASN A 319 -15.03 -5.39 45.63
N LEU A 320 -15.12 -5.29 44.31
CA LEU A 320 -14.45 -4.25 43.52
C LEU A 320 -15.44 -3.17 43.11
N VAL A 321 -14.99 -1.92 43.26
CA VAL A 321 -15.71 -0.74 42.79
C VAL A 321 -14.91 -0.14 41.64
N LEU A 322 -15.56 -0.06 40.48
CA LEU A 322 -15.03 0.57 39.28
C LEU A 322 -15.45 2.04 39.25
N SER A 323 -14.60 2.91 38.72
CA SER A 323 -14.99 4.28 38.37
C SER A 323 -15.93 4.30 37.17
N GLU A 324 -16.66 5.40 37.00
CA GLU A 324 -17.61 5.59 35.90
C GLU A 324 -16.95 5.51 34.52
N ASP A 325 -15.75 6.07 34.39
CA ASP A 325 -14.91 6.01 33.18
C ASP A 325 -14.28 4.62 32.93
N ARG A 326 -14.49 3.66 33.84
CA ARG A 326 -13.89 2.31 33.81
C ARG A 326 -12.36 2.30 33.74
N LYS A 327 -11.68 3.32 34.25
CA LYS A 327 -10.22 3.39 34.31
C LYS A 327 -9.65 3.06 35.69
N SER A 328 -10.43 3.20 36.75
CA SER A 328 -9.98 2.96 38.12
C SER A 328 -10.72 1.81 38.79
N VAL A 329 -10.00 1.05 39.62
CA VAL A 329 -10.58 -0.01 40.46
C VAL A 329 -10.03 0.04 41.87
N LYS A 330 -10.91 -0.08 42.85
CA LYS A 330 -10.56 -0.21 44.28
C LYS A 330 -11.32 -1.35 44.94
N PHE A 331 -10.72 -1.90 45.99
CA PHE A 331 -11.35 -2.91 46.83
C PHE A 331 -12.17 -2.24 47.96
N VAL A 332 -13.32 -2.83 48.28
CA VAL A 332 -14.17 -2.47 49.43
C VAL A 332 -14.44 -3.70 50.31
N GLU A 333 -14.36 -3.52 51.63
CA GLU A 333 -14.56 -4.62 52.59
C GLU A 333 -16.02 -5.09 52.61
N THR A 334 -16.95 -4.15 52.65
CA THR A 334 -18.38 -4.45 52.58
C THR A 334 -18.84 -4.46 51.13
N ARG A 335 -19.40 -5.59 50.70
CA ARG A 335 -20.03 -5.74 49.39
C ARG A 335 -21.14 -4.69 49.25
N LEU A 336 -21.04 -3.83 48.22
CA LEU A 336 -22.01 -2.74 48.02
C LEU A 336 -23.28 -3.20 47.27
N ARG A 337 -23.19 -4.27 46.47
CA ARG A 337 -24.30 -4.84 45.70
C ARG A 337 -24.13 -6.35 45.49
N ASP A 338 -25.26 -7.06 45.46
CA ASP A 338 -25.30 -8.45 45.01
C ASP A 338 -25.26 -8.50 43.48
N LEU A 339 -24.06 -8.73 42.97
CA LEU A 339 -23.82 -8.97 41.54
C LEU A 339 -24.09 -10.44 41.20
N PRO A 340 -24.64 -10.73 40.00
CA PRO A 340 -24.91 -12.09 39.56
C PRO A 340 -23.60 -12.87 39.40
N ASP A 341 -23.60 -14.13 39.83
CA ASP A 341 -22.47 -15.03 39.64
C ASP A 341 -22.47 -15.55 38.20
N THR A 342 -21.56 -15.04 37.37
CA THR A 342 -21.38 -15.49 35.99
C THR A 342 -20.07 -16.26 35.86
N PRO A 343 -19.92 -17.16 34.87
CA PRO A 343 -18.65 -17.85 34.64
C PRO A 343 -17.48 -16.90 34.41
N ARG A 344 -17.75 -15.70 33.87
CA ARG A 344 -16.75 -14.67 33.58
C ARG A 344 -16.31 -13.88 34.81
N ARG A 345 -17.05 -13.93 35.92
CA ARG A 345 -16.77 -13.13 37.13
C ARG A 345 -15.77 -13.82 38.06
N PHE A 346 -14.76 -13.08 38.52
CA PHE A 346 -13.90 -13.56 39.61
C PHE A 346 -14.66 -13.60 40.93
N THR A 347 -14.66 -14.73 41.63
CA THR A 347 -15.37 -14.87 42.93
C THR A 347 -14.46 -15.14 44.12
N PHE A 348 -13.21 -15.56 43.88
CA PHE A 348 -12.27 -15.86 44.95
C PHE A 348 -11.25 -14.73 45.15
N TYR A 349 -10.44 -14.43 44.12
CA TYR A 349 -9.51 -13.30 44.18
C TYR A 349 -10.20 -12.01 43.69
N PRO A 350 -10.01 -10.86 44.37
CA PRO A 350 -10.55 -9.58 43.93
C PRO A 350 -9.79 -9.04 42.70
N CYS A 351 -10.00 -9.68 41.56
CA CYS A 351 -9.45 -9.31 40.25
C CYS A 351 -10.54 -8.76 39.33
N VAL A 352 -10.10 -8.04 38.29
CA VAL A 352 -10.91 -7.59 37.16
C VAL A 352 -10.06 -7.65 35.89
N LEU A 353 -10.68 -7.93 34.74
CA LEU A 353 -10.03 -7.90 33.43
C LEU A 353 -10.36 -6.60 32.69
N ALA A 354 -9.60 -6.33 31.64
CA ALA A 354 -10.01 -5.33 30.66
C ALA A 354 -11.18 -5.80 29.79
N THR A 355 -11.89 -4.85 29.18
CA THR A 355 -12.97 -5.05 28.20
C THR A 355 -12.45 -5.69 26.91
N GLU A 356 -11.21 -5.37 26.54
CA GLU A 356 -10.54 -5.91 25.36
C GLU A 356 -9.38 -6.80 25.76
N GLY A 357 -9.12 -7.81 24.93
CA GLY A 357 -7.98 -8.70 25.03
C GLY A 357 -7.34 -8.88 23.67
N PHE A 358 -6.13 -9.43 23.65
CA PHE A 358 -5.25 -9.40 22.50
C PHE A 358 -4.96 -10.81 22.00
N THR A 359 -5.05 -11.01 20.69
CA THR A 359 -4.73 -12.28 20.00
C THR A 359 -3.52 -12.17 19.07
N SER A 360 -3.01 -10.95 18.89
CA SER A 360 -1.89 -10.61 18.02
C SER A 360 -1.47 -9.17 18.30
N GLY A 361 -0.32 -8.78 17.77
CA GLY A 361 0.22 -7.44 17.81
C GLY A 361 0.99 -7.12 19.09
N ARG A 362 1.44 -5.86 19.12
CA ARG A 362 2.15 -5.26 20.23
C ARG A 362 1.24 -4.27 20.94
N HIS A 363 1.13 -4.37 22.26
CA HIS A 363 0.19 -3.58 23.06
C HIS A 363 0.88 -3.01 24.29
N TYR A 364 0.53 -1.78 24.63
CA TYR A 364 1.08 -1.12 25.81
C TYR A 364 0.01 -0.35 26.57
N TRP A 365 0.08 -0.42 27.89
CA TRP A 365 -0.74 0.38 28.79
C TRP A 365 -0.01 0.65 30.10
N GLU A 366 -0.42 1.70 30.80
CA GLU A 366 0.17 2.09 32.07
C GLU A 366 -0.86 2.08 33.20
N VAL A 367 -0.42 1.63 34.36
CA VAL A 367 -1.24 1.57 35.57
C VAL A 367 -0.56 2.37 36.66
N GLU A 368 -1.23 3.43 37.09
CA GLU A 368 -0.90 4.17 38.30
C GLU A 368 -1.23 3.30 39.52
N VAL A 369 -0.19 2.96 40.27
CA VAL A 369 -0.25 2.19 41.53
C VAL A 369 -0.06 3.10 42.76
N GLY A 370 0.47 4.31 42.59
CA GLY A 370 0.66 5.30 43.65
C GLY A 370 1.42 4.74 44.87
N ASP A 371 0.92 5.04 46.07
CA ASP A 371 1.51 4.61 47.34
C ASP A 371 1.01 3.27 47.87
N LYS A 372 0.29 2.52 47.04
CA LYS A 372 -0.28 1.23 47.43
C LYS A 372 0.80 0.28 47.96
N THR A 373 0.38 -0.59 48.88
CA THR A 373 1.26 -1.54 49.56
C THR A 373 1.00 -2.99 49.16
N HIS A 374 -0.07 -3.23 48.40
CA HIS A 374 -0.44 -4.54 47.90
C HIS A 374 -1.21 -4.40 46.59
N TRP A 375 -0.69 -4.99 45.50
CA TRP A 375 -1.34 -5.05 44.19
C TRP A 375 -0.66 -6.08 43.29
N ALA A 376 -1.31 -6.44 42.18
CA ALA A 376 -0.72 -7.19 41.09
C ALA A 376 -1.30 -6.72 39.76
N VAL A 377 -0.47 -6.66 38.73
CA VAL A 377 -0.85 -6.29 37.36
C VAL A 377 -0.17 -7.24 36.37
N GLY A 378 -0.82 -7.51 35.25
CA GLY A 378 -0.30 -8.41 34.23
C GLY A 378 -1.36 -8.81 33.22
N VAL A 379 -1.25 -10.03 32.68
CA VAL A 379 -2.25 -10.61 31.78
C VAL A 379 -2.59 -12.05 32.17
N CYS A 380 -3.73 -12.55 31.69
CA CYS A 380 -4.08 -13.96 31.77
C CYS A 380 -4.67 -14.49 30.46
N ARG A 381 -4.61 -15.82 30.24
CA ARG A 381 -5.30 -16.49 29.12
C ARG A 381 -6.82 -16.38 29.24
N ASP A 382 -7.53 -16.58 28.15
CA ASP A 382 -9.00 -16.61 28.14
C ASP A 382 -9.56 -17.83 28.89
N SER A 383 -8.87 -18.97 28.80
CA SER A 383 -9.25 -20.26 29.39
C SER A 383 -9.05 -20.38 30.91
N VAL A 384 -8.49 -19.37 31.58
CA VAL A 384 -8.18 -19.47 33.01
C VAL A 384 -9.45 -19.60 33.87
N SER A 385 -9.40 -20.45 34.90
CA SER A 385 -10.47 -20.53 35.88
C SER A 385 -10.58 -19.24 36.68
N ARG A 386 -11.80 -18.70 36.78
CA ARG A 386 -12.11 -17.49 37.55
C ARG A 386 -12.68 -17.82 38.94
N LYS A 387 -12.75 -19.12 39.25
CA LYS A 387 -13.38 -19.69 40.44
C LYS A 387 -12.36 -20.52 41.22
N GLY A 388 -12.58 -20.57 42.54
CA GLY A 388 -11.76 -21.38 43.45
C GLY A 388 -10.40 -20.77 43.78
N GLU A 389 -9.71 -21.44 44.69
CA GLU A 389 -8.34 -21.11 45.06
C GLU A 389 -7.37 -21.68 44.02
N LEU A 390 -6.64 -20.78 43.35
CA LEU A 390 -5.67 -21.13 42.31
C LEU A 390 -4.44 -20.24 42.48
N THR A 391 -3.26 -20.84 42.54
CA THR A 391 -2.00 -20.07 42.51
C THR A 391 -1.82 -19.48 41.12
N PRO A 392 -1.86 -18.15 40.93
CA PRO A 392 -1.81 -17.55 39.61
C PRO A 392 -0.36 -17.50 39.12
N LEU A 393 -0.02 -18.49 38.29
CA LEU A 393 1.30 -18.79 37.71
C LEU A 393 1.23 -18.86 36.16
N PRO A 394 2.35 -18.70 35.43
CA PRO A 394 2.43 -18.89 33.99
C PRO A 394 1.86 -20.22 33.51
N GLU A 395 2.15 -21.32 34.23
CA GLU A 395 1.68 -22.66 33.89
C GLU A 395 0.15 -22.79 33.98
N THR A 396 -0.47 -21.94 34.81
CA THR A 396 -1.93 -21.81 34.93
C THR A 396 -2.52 -20.68 34.08
N GLY A 397 -1.70 -20.06 33.22
CA GLY A 397 -2.11 -19.01 32.29
C GLY A 397 -2.09 -17.58 32.85
N TYR A 398 -1.28 -17.29 33.87
CA TYR A 398 -1.15 -15.95 34.46
C TYR A 398 0.30 -15.44 34.45
N TRP A 399 0.53 -14.28 33.85
CA TRP A 399 1.83 -13.60 33.88
C TRP A 399 1.67 -12.23 34.53
N ARG A 400 2.21 -12.06 35.73
CA ARG A 400 1.99 -10.84 36.53
C ARG A 400 3.18 -10.50 37.42
N VAL A 401 3.30 -9.21 37.71
CA VAL A 401 4.15 -8.68 38.77
C VAL A 401 3.28 -8.26 39.94
N ARG A 402 3.73 -8.54 41.16
CA ARG A 402 3.01 -8.19 42.40
C ARG A 402 3.89 -7.45 43.39
N LEU A 403 3.26 -6.55 44.15
CA LEU A 403 3.77 -5.96 45.38
C LEU A 403 2.98 -6.52 46.57
N TRP A 404 3.64 -6.86 47.67
CA TRP A 404 2.98 -7.13 48.96
C TRP A 404 3.84 -6.62 50.12
N ASN A 405 3.22 -6.47 51.30
CA ASN A 405 3.85 -5.95 52.52
C ASN A 405 4.48 -4.55 52.40
N GLY A 406 4.22 -3.82 51.31
CA GLY A 406 4.69 -2.45 51.09
C GLY A 406 5.98 -2.31 50.31
N ASP A 407 6.85 -3.32 50.35
CA ASP A 407 8.22 -3.29 49.82
C ASP A 407 8.67 -4.58 49.11
N LYS A 408 7.90 -5.67 49.17
CA LYS A 408 8.26 -6.94 48.52
C LYS A 408 7.66 -7.04 47.13
N TYR A 409 8.51 -7.16 46.12
CA TYR A 409 8.11 -7.33 44.72
C TYR A 409 8.50 -8.72 44.22
N ALA A 410 7.66 -9.32 43.37
CA ALA A 410 7.99 -10.56 42.66
C ALA A 410 7.28 -10.66 41.33
N ALA A 411 7.93 -11.33 40.39
CA ALA A 411 7.29 -11.93 39.22
C ALA A 411 6.76 -13.30 39.64
N THR A 412 5.55 -13.66 39.20
CA THR A 412 4.87 -14.89 39.63
C THR A 412 5.29 -16.12 38.85
N THR A 413 6.58 -16.31 38.64
CA THR A 413 7.20 -17.53 38.10
C THR A 413 7.12 -18.70 39.08
N THR A 414 7.52 -19.89 38.65
CA THR A 414 7.63 -21.09 39.50
C THR A 414 9.09 -21.51 39.65
N PRO A 415 9.74 -21.31 40.83
CA PRO A 415 9.27 -20.56 41.99
C PRO A 415 9.25 -19.05 41.75
N PHE A 416 8.55 -18.30 42.61
CA PHE A 416 8.42 -16.84 42.47
C PHE A 416 9.80 -16.19 42.42
N THR A 417 10.06 -15.38 41.41
CA THR A 417 11.29 -14.60 41.27
C THR A 417 11.17 -13.30 42.07
N PRO A 418 11.92 -13.12 43.16
CA PRO A 418 11.95 -11.84 43.89
C PRO A 418 12.56 -10.75 43.03
N LEU A 419 11.98 -9.56 43.05
CA LEU A 419 12.43 -8.42 42.25
C LEU A 419 13.03 -7.35 43.17
N HIS A 420 14.26 -6.95 42.89
CA HIS A 420 14.95 -5.90 43.63
C HIS A 420 14.68 -4.54 42.98
N ILE A 421 13.72 -3.81 43.54
CA ILE A 421 13.27 -2.51 43.04
C ILE A 421 13.94 -1.40 43.85
N LYS A 422 14.80 -0.60 43.21
CA LYS A 422 15.52 0.52 43.85
C LYS A 422 14.58 1.69 44.19
N VAL A 423 13.79 2.13 43.21
CA VAL A 423 12.82 3.21 43.39
C VAL A 423 11.42 2.62 43.34
N LYS A 424 10.60 2.88 44.36
CA LYS A 424 9.23 2.37 44.41
C LYS A 424 8.40 2.90 43.22
N PRO A 425 7.82 2.03 42.36
CA PRO A 425 6.99 2.46 41.24
C PRO A 425 5.72 3.13 41.76
N LYS A 426 5.47 4.36 41.30
CA LYS A 426 4.15 5.01 41.34
C LYS A 426 3.32 4.62 40.13
N ARG A 427 3.99 4.28 39.02
CA ARG A 427 3.36 3.81 37.79
C ARG A 427 4.12 2.64 37.19
N VAL A 428 3.37 1.67 36.66
CA VAL A 428 3.89 0.47 36.02
C VAL A 428 3.41 0.43 34.58
N GLY A 429 4.35 0.34 33.65
CA GLY A 429 4.09 0.14 32.23
C GLY A 429 4.13 -1.33 31.90
N ILE A 430 3.16 -1.81 31.12
CA ILE A 430 3.06 -3.20 30.70
C ILE A 430 3.10 -3.23 29.18
N PHE A 431 4.04 -3.99 28.63
CA PHE A 431 4.22 -4.17 27.19
C PHE A 431 4.07 -5.64 26.82
N LEU A 432 3.10 -5.94 25.97
CA LEU A 432 2.87 -7.25 25.40
C LEU A 432 3.34 -7.23 23.94
N ASP A 433 4.26 -8.12 23.58
CA ASP A 433 4.57 -8.47 22.20
C ASP A 433 4.08 -9.89 21.95
N TYR A 434 2.90 -10.01 21.33
CA TYR A 434 2.21 -11.28 21.20
C TYR A 434 2.99 -12.24 20.28
N GLU A 435 3.47 -11.74 19.14
CA GLU A 435 4.23 -12.53 18.17
C GLU A 435 5.60 -12.95 18.69
N ALA A 436 6.28 -12.08 19.43
CA ALA A 436 7.57 -12.42 20.05
C ALA A 436 7.40 -13.30 21.30
N GLY A 437 6.18 -13.48 21.80
CA GLY A 437 5.93 -14.27 23.00
C GLY A 437 6.47 -13.61 24.27
N THR A 438 6.49 -12.27 24.35
CA THR A 438 7.06 -11.57 25.52
C THR A 438 6.07 -10.64 26.20
N LEU A 439 6.12 -10.62 27.54
CA LEU A 439 5.39 -9.68 28.39
C LEU A 439 6.36 -8.99 29.34
N SER A 440 6.60 -7.69 29.12
CA SER A 440 7.57 -6.90 29.85
C SER A 440 6.90 -5.87 30.75
N PHE A 441 7.51 -5.63 31.90
CA PHE A 441 7.07 -4.69 32.93
C PHE A 441 8.13 -3.63 33.15
N TYR A 442 7.70 -2.37 33.28
CA TYR A 442 8.57 -1.21 33.46
C TYR A 442 8.14 -0.39 34.65
N ASN A 443 9.12 0.08 35.42
CA ASN A 443 8.93 1.12 36.39
C ASN A 443 9.00 2.45 35.66
N VAL A 444 7.82 3.03 35.46
CA VAL A 444 7.64 4.27 34.71
C VAL A 444 8.15 5.48 35.52
N THR A 445 8.37 5.30 36.83
CA THR A 445 8.76 6.35 37.76
C THR A 445 10.25 6.70 37.66
N ASP A 446 11.11 5.68 37.76
CA ASP A 446 12.57 5.83 37.67
C ASP A 446 13.13 5.41 36.32
N ARG A 447 12.23 5.08 35.40
CA ARG A 447 12.59 4.68 34.06
C ARG A 447 13.47 3.43 34.06
N SER A 448 13.02 2.35 34.69
CA SER A 448 13.75 1.07 34.72
C SER A 448 12.90 -0.12 34.27
N HIS A 449 13.55 -1.16 33.74
CA HIS A 449 12.91 -2.45 33.54
C HIS A 449 12.71 -3.16 34.88
N ILE A 450 11.53 -3.77 35.04
CA ILE A 450 11.17 -4.55 36.22
C ILE A 450 11.40 -6.04 35.94
N TYR A 451 10.76 -6.58 34.92
CA TYR A 451 10.80 -8.01 34.60
C TYR A 451 10.23 -8.29 33.21
N THR A 452 10.65 -9.39 32.57
CA THR A 452 10.06 -9.89 31.32
C THR A 452 9.77 -11.38 31.45
N PHE A 453 8.53 -11.76 31.13
CA PHE A 453 8.16 -13.14 30.87
C PHE A 453 8.35 -13.45 29.39
N THR A 454 8.79 -14.66 29.09
CA THR A 454 8.84 -15.21 27.73
C THR A 454 8.05 -16.51 27.71
N ASP A 455 7.09 -16.62 26.81
CA ASP A 455 6.19 -17.76 26.68
C ASP A 455 5.60 -17.84 25.26
N THR A 456 4.98 -18.96 24.91
CA THR A 456 4.25 -19.11 23.65
C THR A 456 2.77 -18.80 23.89
N PHE A 457 2.30 -17.69 23.33
CA PHE A 457 0.90 -17.28 23.46
C PHE A 457 0.03 -17.89 22.35
N THR A 458 -0.86 -18.80 22.74
CA THR A 458 -1.74 -19.53 21.81
C THR A 458 -3.21 -19.08 21.89
N GLU A 459 -3.55 -18.29 22.90
CA GLU A 459 -4.91 -17.87 23.20
C GLU A 459 -4.97 -16.35 23.40
N LYS A 460 -6.18 -15.80 23.31
CA LYS A 460 -6.44 -14.41 23.66
C LYS A 460 -5.96 -14.12 25.09
N LEU A 461 -5.17 -13.08 25.23
CA LEU A 461 -4.66 -12.58 26.51
C LEU A 461 -5.45 -11.37 26.98
N TRP A 462 -5.80 -11.35 28.26
CA TRP A 462 -6.58 -10.29 28.88
C TRP A 462 -5.73 -9.53 29.90
N PRO A 463 -5.60 -8.20 29.79
CA PRO A 463 -5.07 -7.38 30.88
C PRO A 463 -5.82 -7.65 32.18
N LEU A 464 -5.07 -7.87 33.26
CA LEU A 464 -5.58 -8.29 34.56
C LEU A 464 -5.09 -7.33 35.65
N PHE A 465 -6.01 -6.93 36.51
CA PHE A 465 -5.79 -5.95 37.57
C PHE A 465 -6.26 -6.50 38.91
N TYR A 466 -5.37 -6.48 39.90
CA TYR A 466 -5.64 -6.85 41.29
C TYR A 466 -5.23 -5.67 42.19
N PRO A 467 -6.18 -4.89 42.74
CA PRO A 467 -5.86 -3.72 43.56
C PRO A 467 -5.39 -4.07 44.98
N GLY A 468 -5.31 -5.35 45.33
CA GLY A 468 -5.01 -5.78 46.70
C GLY A 468 -6.19 -5.62 47.65
N ILE A 469 -6.17 -6.42 48.71
CA ILE A 469 -7.13 -6.29 49.81
C ILE A 469 -6.77 -5.05 50.64
N ARG A 470 -7.79 -4.43 51.24
CA ARG A 470 -7.61 -3.29 52.13
C ARG A 470 -6.97 -3.73 53.44
N ALA A 471 -5.79 -3.20 53.75
CA ALA A 471 -5.13 -3.33 55.06
C ALA A 471 -5.20 -1.97 55.79
N GLY A 472 -6.40 -1.60 56.25
CA GLY A 472 -6.68 -0.28 56.82
C GLY A 472 -6.61 0.85 55.79
N ARG A 473 -6.09 2.03 56.17
CA ARG A 473 -5.94 3.19 55.25
C ARG A 473 -4.78 3.04 54.25
N LYS A 474 -3.83 2.13 54.49
CA LYS A 474 -2.55 2.05 53.74
C LYS A 474 -2.67 1.59 52.29
N ASN A 475 -3.72 0.83 51.92
CA ASN A 475 -3.92 0.31 50.56
C ASN A 475 -5.25 0.75 49.92
N ALA A 476 -5.89 1.80 50.45
CA ALA A 476 -7.24 2.21 50.04
C ALA A 476 -7.31 2.89 48.67
N ALA A 477 -6.18 3.39 48.14
CA ALA A 477 -6.12 4.03 46.84
C ALA A 477 -6.45 3.03 45.69
N PRO A 478 -7.10 3.49 44.60
CA PRO A 478 -7.39 2.65 43.45
C PRO A 478 -6.14 2.33 42.64
N LEU A 479 -6.18 1.25 41.86
CA LEU A 479 -5.37 1.18 40.63
C LEU A 479 -6.05 2.03 39.57
N THR A 480 -5.29 2.80 38.80
CA THR A 480 -5.86 3.66 37.74
C THR A 480 -5.09 3.47 36.45
N ILE A 481 -5.78 3.02 35.40
CA ILE A 481 -5.25 3.00 34.03
C ILE A 481 -5.09 4.46 33.60
N ARG A 482 -3.89 4.83 33.20
CA ARG A 482 -3.60 6.19 32.70
C ARG A 482 -3.26 6.12 31.22
N PRO A 483 -3.56 7.18 30.45
CA PRO A 483 -2.87 7.35 29.18
C PRO A 483 -1.36 7.37 29.47
N PRO A 484 -0.53 6.82 28.57
CA PRO A 484 0.92 6.92 28.75
C PRO A 484 1.32 8.37 28.97
N THR A 485 2.29 8.59 29.86
CA THR A 485 2.74 9.96 30.13
C THR A 485 3.30 10.56 28.85
N ASP A 486 2.77 11.72 28.44
CA ASP A 486 3.49 12.63 27.58
C ASP A 486 4.65 13.19 28.40
N TRP A 487 5.81 12.57 28.25
CA TRP A 487 7.07 13.04 28.83
C TRP A 487 7.59 14.17 27.95
N GLU A 488 7.10 15.39 28.16
CA GLU A 488 7.81 16.61 27.76
C GLU A 488 8.91 16.95 28.78
#